data_AF-A0A978VTE8-F1
#
_entry.id   AF-A0A978VTE8-F1
#
_cell.length_a   1.000
_cell.length_b   1.000
_cell.length_c   1.000
_cell.angle_alpha   90.00
_cell.angle_beta   90.00
_cell.angle_gamma   90.00
#
_symmetry.space_group_name_H-M   'P 1'
#
loop_
_entity.id
_entity.type
_entity.pdbx_description
1 polymer ?
#
loop_
_entity_poly.entity_id
_entity_poly.type
_entity_poly.pdbx_seq_one_letter_code
_entity_poly.pdbx_strand_id
1 'polypeptide(L)'
;MASSSRPEPLADHKEEEEEATKLGKKQFPSQTRYIPFLVLAIVVVMSLAMGIIWAMVKPKHPQVVVENGFIEQRSLKISKDSTTLSGMFYFDFRFHNPNKKAKVHYDTLNVTTVFSDKTMKPGG
;
A
#
# COMPACT_ATOMS: atom_id res chain seq x y z
N MET A 1 -83.15 -55.24 -24.06
CA MET A 1 -81.81 -55.71 -24.51
C MET A 1 -81.18 -54.59 -25.35
N ALA A 2 -79.92 -54.25 -25.03
CA ALA A 2 -78.96 -53.34 -25.70
C ALA A 2 -79.48 -51.93 -26.09
N SER A 3 -79.30 -50.86 -25.29
CA SER A 3 -78.09 -50.16 -24.80
C SER A 3 -77.13 -49.68 -25.90
N SER A 4 -77.16 -48.37 -26.10
CA SER A 4 -76.52 -47.56 -27.13
C SER A 4 -75.07 -47.23 -26.73
N SER A 5 -74.12 -47.52 -27.61
CA SER A 5 -72.69 -47.20 -27.45
C SER A 5 -72.42 -45.75 -27.87
N ARG A 6 -72.18 -44.90 -26.88
CA ARG A 6 -71.72 -43.51 -27.03
C ARG A 6 -70.18 -43.51 -27.09
N PRO A 7 -69.53 -42.72 -27.96
CA PRO A 7 -68.08 -42.63 -27.98
C PRO A 7 -67.58 -41.78 -26.80
N GLU A 8 -66.53 -42.26 -26.14
CA GLU A 8 -65.82 -41.54 -25.07
C GLU A 8 -65.15 -40.26 -25.62
N PRO A 9 -65.18 -39.14 -24.89
CA PRO A 9 -64.47 -37.93 -25.26
C PRO A 9 -63.00 -38.04 -24.82
N LEU A 10 -62.11 -38.05 -25.81
CA LEU A 10 -60.66 -38.04 -25.63
C LEU A 10 -60.20 -36.60 -25.36
N ALA A 11 -60.37 -36.16 -24.11
CA ALA A 11 -59.90 -34.86 -23.64
C ALA A 11 -59.32 -34.99 -22.24
N ASP A 12 -58.15 -35.64 -22.13
CA ASP A 12 -57.40 -35.68 -20.86
C ASP A 12 -55.89 -35.86 -21.05
N HIS A 13 -55.32 -35.21 -22.09
CA HIS A 13 -53.87 -35.19 -22.29
C HIS A 13 -53.30 -33.78 -22.51
N LYS A 14 -54.14 -32.74 -22.48
CA LYS A 14 -53.69 -31.35 -22.51
C LYS A 14 -53.59 -30.72 -21.13
N GLU A 15 -54.39 -31.17 -20.16
CA GLU A 15 -54.42 -30.56 -18.83
C GLU A 15 -53.24 -31.01 -17.95
N GLU A 16 -52.77 -32.25 -18.09
CA GLU A 16 -51.57 -32.73 -17.37
C GLU A 16 -50.24 -32.14 -17.92
N GLU A 17 -50.14 -31.86 -19.23
CA GLU A 17 -48.95 -31.23 -19.83
C GLU A 17 -48.86 -29.74 -19.48
N GLU A 18 -50.01 -29.08 -19.27
CA GLU A 18 -50.09 -27.68 -18.85
C GLU A 18 -49.79 -27.51 -17.33
N GLU A 19 -50.10 -28.52 -16.50
CA GLU A 19 -49.69 -28.53 -15.08
C GLU A 19 -48.20 -28.89 -14.90
N ALA A 20 -47.64 -29.81 -15.69
CA ALA A 20 -46.24 -30.20 -15.60
C ALA A 20 -45.27 -29.07 -16.03
N THR A 21 -45.70 -28.18 -16.92
CA THR A 21 -44.89 -27.01 -17.31
C THR A 21 -44.99 -25.84 -16.33
N LYS A 22 -45.97 -25.84 -15.41
CA LYS A 22 -46.08 -24.86 -14.32
C LYS A 22 -45.19 -25.14 -13.12
N LEU A 23 -44.78 -26.39 -12.90
CA LEU A 23 -44.03 -26.78 -11.70
C LEU A 23 -42.51 -26.53 -11.80
N GLY A 24 -41.99 -26.25 -13.00
CA GLY A 24 -40.56 -26.05 -13.26
C GLY A 24 -40.05 -24.60 -13.20
N LYS A 25 -40.91 -23.62 -12.93
CA LYS A 25 -40.51 -22.20 -12.88
C LYS A 25 -40.82 -21.62 -11.51
N LYS A 26 -40.14 -22.12 -10.48
CA LYS A 26 -39.90 -21.32 -9.27
C LYS A 26 -39.00 -20.16 -9.69
N GLN A 27 -39.65 -19.07 -10.12
CA GLN A 27 -39.05 -17.77 -10.35
C GLN A 27 -38.53 -17.30 -9.00
N PHE A 28 -37.29 -17.67 -8.67
CA PHE A 28 -36.59 -17.06 -7.55
C PHE A 28 -36.64 -15.55 -7.81
N PRO A 29 -37.12 -14.74 -6.85
CA PRO A 29 -37.17 -13.30 -7.03
C PRO A 29 -35.79 -12.83 -7.46
N SER A 30 -35.73 -11.94 -8.46
CA SER A 30 -34.51 -11.48 -9.11
C SER A 30 -33.59 -10.76 -8.12
N GLN A 31 -32.89 -11.53 -7.30
CA GLN A 31 -31.87 -11.09 -6.34
C GLN A 31 -30.57 -10.70 -7.07
N THR A 32 -30.55 -10.83 -8.39
CA THR A 32 -29.48 -10.37 -9.30
C THR A 32 -29.15 -8.89 -9.14
N ARG A 33 -30.06 -8.08 -8.58
CA ARG A 33 -29.82 -6.66 -8.31
C ARG A 33 -28.80 -6.43 -7.20
N TYR A 34 -28.62 -7.35 -6.26
CA TYR A 34 -27.68 -7.20 -5.12
C TYR A 34 -26.28 -7.72 -5.42
N ILE A 35 -26.15 -8.63 -6.38
CA ILE A 35 -24.87 -9.20 -6.84
C ILE A 35 -23.85 -8.11 -7.22
N PRO A 36 -24.18 -7.09 -8.06
CA PRO A 36 -23.20 -6.06 -8.40
C PRO A 36 -22.77 -5.22 -7.19
N PHE A 37 -23.67 -4.97 -6.23
CA PHE A 37 -23.32 -4.26 -5.00
C PHE A 37 -22.40 -5.08 -4.12
N LEU A 38 -22.61 -6.41 -4.05
CA LEU A 38 -21.73 -7.31 -3.31
C LEU A 38 -20.33 -7.34 -3.92
N VAL A 39 -20.22 -7.46 -5.25
CA VAL A 39 -18.93 -7.43 -5.95
C VAL A 39 -18.23 -6.09 -5.74
N LEU A 40 -18.95 -4.98 -5.86
CA LEU A 40 -18.39 -3.64 -5.62
C LEU A 40 -17.87 -3.49 -4.19
N ALA A 41 -18.62 -3.96 -3.19
CA ALA A 41 -18.19 -3.94 -1.79
C ALA A 41 -16.89 -4.73 -1.58
N ILE A 42 -16.77 -5.92 -2.19
CA ILE A 42 -15.55 -6.73 -2.12
C ILE A 42 -14.37 -5.97 -2.74
N VAL A 43 -14.54 -5.37 -3.92
CA VAL A 43 -13.48 -4.59 -4.60
C VAL A 43 -13.03 -3.41 -3.74
N VAL A 44 -13.97 -2.69 -3.12
CA VAL A 44 -13.66 -1.56 -2.23
C VAL A 44 -12.87 -2.03 -1.01
N VAL A 45 -13.30 -3.11 -0.36
CA VAL A 45 -12.59 -3.67 0.81
C VAL A 45 -11.18 -4.13 0.43
N MET A 46 -11.03 -4.82 -0.70
CA MET A 46 -9.73 -5.29 -1.19
C MET A 46 -8.80 -4.12 -1.51
N SER A 47 -9.31 -3.09 -2.16
CA SER A 47 -8.55 -1.87 -2.49
C SER A 47 -8.10 -1.14 -1.22
N LEU A 48 -8.98 -1.05 -0.22
CA LEU A 48 -8.68 -0.43 1.06
C LEU A 48 -7.60 -1.22 1.82
N ALA A 49 -7.73 -2.54 1.89
CA ALA A 49 -6.74 -3.40 2.52
C ALA A 49 -5.36 -3.26 1.86
N MET A 50 -5.32 -3.26 0.52
CA MET A 50 -4.09 -3.06 -0.24
C MET A 50 -3.48 -1.67 0.02
N GLY A 51 -4.31 -0.63 0.10
CA GLY A 51 -3.89 0.72 0.45
C GLY A 51 -3.29 0.82 1.86
N ILE A 52 -3.89 0.16 2.84
CA ILE A 52 -3.39 0.10 4.22
C ILE A 52 -2.04 -0.63 4.26
N ILE A 53 -1.93 -1.78 3.60
CA ILE A 53 -0.68 -2.55 3.52
C ILE A 53 0.41 -1.69 2.88
N TRP A 54 0.12 -1.05 1.74
CA TRP A 54 1.07 -0.15 1.09
C TRP A 54 1.50 0.98 2.05
N ALA A 55 0.56 1.63 2.72
CA ALA A 55 0.86 2.70 3.67
C ALA A 55 1.75 2.24 4.82
N MET A 56 1.58 1.01 5.33
CA MET A 56 2.48 0.45 6.34
C MET A 56 3.85 0.05 5.79
N VAL A 57 3.91 -0.40 4.54
CA VAL A 57 5.17 -0.84 3.90
C VAL A 57 6.05 0.35 3.55
N LYS A 58 5.51 1.57 3.33
CA LYS A 58 6.34 2.78 3.19
C LYS A 58 7.10 3.03 4.50
N PRO A 59 8.39 2.67 4.59
CA PRO A 59 9.13 2.85 5.83
C PRO A 59 9.31 4.35 6.02
N LYS A 60 8.99 4.87 7.21
CA LYS A 60 9.39 6.24 7.53
C LYS A 60 10.92 6.30 7.49
N HIS A 61 11.47 7.19 6.67
CA HIS A 61 12.92 7.34 6.55
C HIS A 61 13.52 7.65 7.94
N PRO A 62 14.59 6.94 8.35
CA PRO A 62 15.30 7.25 9.57
C PRO A 62 15.84 8.68 9.48
N GLN A 63 15.66 9.44 10.55
CA GLN A 63 16.20 10.80 10.63
C GLN A 63 17.62 10.70 11.16
N VAL A 64 18.57 11.26 10.40
CA VAL A 64 19.97 11.38 10.81
C VAL A 64 20.22 12.83 11.15
N VAL A 65 20.59 13.10 12.39
CA VAL A 65 20.88 14.45 12.86
C VAL A 65 22.33 14.48 13.30
N VAL A 66 23.08 15.46 12.78
CA VAL A 66 24.40 15.83 13.30
C VAL A 66 24.15 16.87 14.35
N GLU A 67 24.57 16.61 15.58
CA GLU A 67 24.27 17.53 16.67
C GLU A 67 25.47 18.36 17.08
N ASN A 68 26.63 17.73 17.15
CA ASN A 68 27.84 18.37 17.61
C ASN A 68 28.96 18.07 16.62
N GLY A 69 29.69 19.12 16.25
CA GLY A 69 30.93 19.03 15.49
C GLY A 69 31.99 19.84 16.23
N PHE A 70 33.10 19.23 16.60
CA PHE A 70 34.19 19.93 17.27
C PHE A 70 35.55 19.56 16.68
N ILE A 71 36.45 20.53 16.73
CA ILE A 71 37.78 20.44 16.17
C ILE A 71 38.75 20.44 17.35
N GLU A 72 39.59 19.42 17.44
CA GLU A 72 40.64 19.42 18.45
C GLU A 72 41.71 20.43 18.07
N GLN A 73 41.74 21.57 18.76
CA GLN A 73 42.71 22.66 18.52
C GLN A 73 44.17 22.18 18.56
N ARG A 74 44.48 21.16 19.37
CA ARG A 74 45.84 20.58 19.47
C ARG A 74 46.26 19.87 18.18
N SER A 75 45.31 19.32 17.42
CA SER A 75 45.57 18.59 16.18
C SER A 75 45.59 19.50 14.95
N LEU A 76 45.25 20.78 15.13
CA LEU A 76 45.08 21.73 14.04
C LEU A 76 46.44 22.20 13.51
N LYS A 77 46.79 21.75 12.31
CA LYS A 77 47.97 22.21 11.57
C LYS A 77 47.55 23.21 10.52
N ILE A 78 47.86 24.47 10.79
CA ILE A 78 47.81 25.56 9.82
C ILE A 78 49.21 25.68 9.24
N SER A 79 49.37 25.27 7.98
CA SER A 79 50.61 25.55 7.26
C SER A 79 50.62 27.02 6.87
N LYS A 80 51.74 27.72 7.09
CA LYS A 80 51.89 29.11 6.63
C LYS A 80 52.01 29.22 5.11
N ASP A 81 52.40 28.13 4.46
CA ASP A 81 52.73 28.10 3.04
C ASP A 81 51.63 27.42 2.18
N SER A 82 50.61 26.83 2.81
CA SER A 82 49.46 26.26 2.12
C SER A 82 48.14 26.72 2.74
N THR A 83 47.17 27.07 1.90
CA THR A 83 45.77 27.39 2.27
C THR A 83 44.99 26.16 2.77
N THR A 84 45.68 25.13 3.24
CA THR A 84 45.10 23.87 3.67
C THR A 84 45.12 23.76 5.19
N LEU A 85 43.94 23.57 5.76
CA LEU A 85 43.76 23.29 7.19
C LEU A 85 43.69 21.77 7.38
N SER A 86 44.66 21.20 8.08
CA SER A 86 44.66 19.77 8.40
C SER A 86 44.45 19.58 9.90
N GLY A 87 43.53 18.69 10.30
CA GLY A 87 43.25 18.43 11.71
C GLY A 87 42.29 17.26 11.91
N MET A 88 42.06 16.90 13.18
CA MET A 88 41.03 15.93 13.56
C MET A 88 39.71 16.66 13.80
N PHE A 89 38.69 16.20 13.07
CA PHE A 89 37.32 16.70 13.16
C PHE A 89 36.46 15.58 13.74
N TYR A 90 35.79 15.87 14.85
CA TYR A 90 34.88 14.94 15.51
C TYR A 90 33.45 15.38 15.25
N PHE A 91 32.60 14.43 14.87
CA PHE A 91 31.20 14.65 14.58
C PHE A 91 30.36 13.62 15.33
N ASP A 92 29.39 14.09 16.10
CA ASP A 92 28.42 13.25 16.78
C ASP A 92 27.15 13.12 15.94
N PHE A 93 26.89 11.89 15.49
CA PHE A 93 25.70 11.54 14.72
C PHE A 93 24.68 10.84 15.62
N ARG A 94 23.45 11.36 15.67
CA ARG A 94 22.32 10.64 16.27
C ARG A 94 21.40 10.12 15.17
N PHE A 95 21.17 8.81 15.22
CA PHE A 95 20.26 8.11 14.32
C PHE A 95 18.94 7.85 15.04
N HIS A 96 17.85 8.47 14.58
CA HIS A 96 16.53 8.24 15.12
C HIS A 96 15.70 7.39 14.16
N ASN A 97 15.30 6.20 14.60
CA ASN A 97 14.39 5.33 13.86
C ASN A 97 12.95 5.50 14.39
N PRO A 98 12.07 6.20 13.66
CA PRO A 98 10.68 6.38 14.08
C PRO A 98 9.86 5.08 14.01
N ASN A 99 10.35 4.02 13.35
CA ASN A 99 9.65 2.75 13.23
C ASN A 99 9.96 1.84 14.43
N LYS A 100 9.18 1.97 15.51
CA LYS A 100 9.38 1.22 16.78
C LYS A 100 9.32 -0.31 16.64
N LYS A 101 8.69 -0.84 15.58
CA LYS A 101 8.52 -2.29 15.34
C LYS A 101 9.53 -2.86 14.35
N ALA A 102 10.33 -2.04 13.69
CA ALA A 102 11.31 -2.46 12.69
C ALA A 102 12.71 -2.06 13.15
N LYS A 103 13.60 -3.03 13.34
CA LYS A 103 15.00 -2.77 13.69
C LYS A 103 15.77 -2.48 12.40
N VAL A 104 16.36 -1.30 12.27
CA VAL A 104 17.18 -0.94 11.11
C VAL A 104 18.60 -1.43 11.35
N HIS A 105 19.14 -2.21 10.42
CA HIS A 105 20.54 -2.60 10.41
C HIS A 105 21.29 -1.71 9.41
N TYR A 106 22.37 -1.08 9.87
CA TYR A 106 23.23 -0.26 9.00
C TYR A 106 24.47 -1.09 8.67
N ASP A 107 24.63 -1.46 7.40
CA ASP A 107 25.77 -2.25 6.92
C ASP A 107 26.96 -1.35 6.56
N THR A 108 26.71 -0.22 5.89
CA THR A 108 27.76 0.74 5.53
C THR A 108 27.26 2.17 5.69
N LEU A 109 28.10 3.01 6.30
CA LEU A 109 27.89 4.45 6.40
C LEU A 109 28.90 5.14 5.48
N ASN A 110 28.40 5.91 4.51
CA ASN A 110 29.24 6.71 3.62
C ASN A 110 29.14 8.18 4.02
N VAL A 111 30.27 8.77 4.40
CA VAL A 111 30.35 10.17 4.83
C VAL A 111 31.08 10.96 3.76
N THR A 112 30.44 12.01 3.24
CA THR A 112 31.03 12.92 2.27
C THR A 112 31.08 14.33 2.86
N THR A 113 32.27 14.90 2.94
CA THR A 113 32.49 16.26 3.41
C THR A 113 32.75 17.17 2.22
N VAL A 114 31.94 18.21 2.05
CA VAL A 114 32.11 19.23 1.00
C VAL A 114 32.39 20.57 1.66
N PHE A 115 33.50 21.20 1.28
CA PHE A 115 33.86 22.54 1.74
C PHE A 115 33.63 23.52 0.59
N SER A 116 32.76 24.52 0.80
CA SER A 116 32.55 25.61 -0.16
C SER A 116 33.24 26.86 0.35
N ASP A 117 34.26 27.30 -0.37
CA ASP A 117 34.92 28.57 -0.08
C ASP A 117 34.04 29.73 -0.54
N LYS A 118 33.34 30.36 0.40
CA LYS A 118 32.57 31.57 0.14
C LYS A 118 33.49 32.74 0.41
N THR A 119 34.38 33.07 -0.53
CA THR A 119 35.20 34.28 -0.42
C THR A 119 34.27 35.49 -0.48
N MET A 120 33.92 36.05 0.68
CA MET A 120 33.15 37.28 0.78
C MET A 120 34.02 38.41 0.23
N LYS A 121 33.69 38.87 -0.98
CA LYS A 121 34.40 39.95 -1.68
C LYS A 121 34.30 41.21 -0.80
N PRO A 122 35.41 41.81 -0.36
CA PRO A 122 35.35 43.07 0.37
C PRO A 122 34.77 44.13 -0.57
N GLY A 123 33.70 44.80 -0.13
CA GLY A 123 33.12 45.93 -0.84
C GLY A 123 34.14 47.06 -0.93
N GLY A 124 34.40 47.53 -2.15
CA GLY A 124 35.20 48.73 -2.41
C GLY A 124 34.39 50.00 -2.30
#